data_AF-A0A8K1CVC5-F1
#
_entry.id   AF-A0A8K1CVC5-F1
#
_cell.length_a   1.000
_cell.length_b   1.000
_cell.length_c   1.000
_cell.angle_alpha   90.00
_cell.angle_beta   90.00
_cell.angle_gamma   90.00
#
_symmetry.space_group_name_H-M   'P 1'
#
loop_
_entity.id
_entity.type
_entity.pdbx_description
1 polymer ?
#
loop_
_entity_poly.entity_id
_entity_poly.type
_entity_poly.pdbx_seq_one_letter_code
_entity_poly.pdbx_strand_id
1 'polypeptide(L)'
;MAKMATDKKRGDLTRHSENGQARPHNDVPNKKRRINRKLPKEHRVGNFRSYYNYRLGQAQAGALEDDPRLSVLQQEWFQGKRGIDVGCNSGDVTIAIAKRFAPSYIMGVDVDPQLISRARGQLRDLVQKQQVEDAFRAIAADPSADSQDKSSATDSTKDTEAKLLPKDGSAEEAAATNVFTDEMPLSFRLWKPPQQPKHHTPQDLGKASRGDEFPFNVVFKREDIVNDKHVGTGYDFITCFSVTKWIHLLNGDEGIQKAFRLFYDLLAPGGRLILEPQPWKSYHKRKFTSETTEVNYSKIQLRPKEFPTFLVETVGFKSCTFLQVCQTSAKGFKRPIYLVEK
;
A
#
# COMPACT_ATOMS: atom_id res chain seq x y z
N MET A 1 33.91 48.60 46.39
CA MET A 1 32.68 49.42 46.38
C MET A 1 31.48 48.48 46.46
N ALA A 2 30.48 48.79 47.28
CA ALA A 2 29.32 47.93 47.52
C ALA A 2 28.03 48.49 46.88
N LYS A 3 27.18 47.61 46.33
CA LYS A 3 25.71 47.73 46.25
C LYS A 3 25.17 46.29 46.37
N MET A 4 24.61 45.91 47.52
CA MET A 4 23.22 46.13 47.96
C MET A 4 22.19 45.34 47.16
N ALA A 5 21.40 44.54 47.89
CA ALA A 5 20.33 43.69 47.40
C ALA A 5 18.97 44.39 47.49
N THR A 6 17.97 43.86 46.78
CA THR A 6 16.56 43.92 47.18
C THR A 6 15.83 42.62 46.83
N ASP A 7 15.14 42.06 47.82
CA ASP A 7 14.24 40.91 47.74
C ASP A 7 12.78 41.41 47.85
N LYS A 8 11.83 40.84 47.09
CA LYS A 8 10.39 40.94 47.42
C LYS A 8 9.48 39.89 46.75
N LYS A 9 9.28 38.79 47.48
CA LYS A 9 8.03 38.03 47.75
C LYS A 9 6.78 38.19 46.83
N ARG A 10 6.31 37.02 46.39
CA ARG A 10 4.93 36.43 46.46
C ARG A 10 3.69 37.26 46.11
N GLY A 11 2.82 36.65 45.30
CA GLY A 11 1.39 36.94 45.20
C GLY A 11 0.63 35.78 44.55
N ASP A 12 0.17 34.82 45.36
CA ASP A 12 -0.80 33.78 44.97
C ASP A 12 -2.21 34.30 45.27
N LEU A 13 -3.18 34.03 44.38
CA LEU A 13 -4.58 34.46 44.54
C LEU A 13 -5.54 33.59 43.70
N THR A 14 -5.91 32.44 44.26
CA THR A 14 -7.08 31.67 43.83
C THR A 14 -8.39 32.42 44.09
N ARG A 15 -9.36 32.34 43.17
CA ARG A 15 -10.79 32.64 43.46
C ARG A 15 -11.72 31.63 42.79
N HIS A 16 -12.70 31.15 43.56
CA HIS A 16 -13.79 30.27 43.16
C HIS A 16 -15.11 31.05 43.02
N SER A 17 -16.14 30.37 42.49
CA SER A 17 -17.56 30.77 42.41
C SER A 17 -17.90 31.86 41.36
N GLU A 18 -19.07 31.87 40.69
CA GLU A 18 -20.17 30.89 40.69
C GLU A 18 -21.09 31.06 39.45
N ASN A 19 -21.93 30.04 39.20
CA ASN A 19 -23.23 30.08 38.52
C ASN A 19 -23.45 30.94 37.26
N GLY A 20 -23.62 30.26 36.12
CA GLY A 20 -24.32 30.78 34.94
C GLY A 20 -25.07 29.65 34.21
N GLN A 21 -26.39 29.56 34.39
CA GLN A 21 -27.22 28.55 33.72
C GLN A 21 -27.32 28.83 32.21
N ALA A 22 -26.83 27.91 31.38
CA ALA A 22 -26.97 27.95 29.92
C ALA A 22 -27.84 26.77 29.42
N ARG A 23 -28.70 27.06 28.45
CA ARG A 23 -29.73 26.15 27.91
C ARG A 23 -29.10 24.98 27.12
N PRO A 24 -29.73 23.79 27.06
CA PRO A 24 -29.18 22.67 26.32
C PRO A 24 -29.17 22.96 24.82
N HIS A 25 -27.97 23.15 24.26
CA HIS A 25 -27.76 23.27 22.83
C HIS A 25 -27.79 21.87 22.21
N ASN A 26 -28.54 21.68 21.11
CA ASN A 26 -28.61 20.39 20.43
C ASN A 26 -27.27 20.05 19.74
N ASP A 27 -26.44 19.24 20.39
CA ASP A 27 -25.19 18.73 19.82
C ASP A 27 -25.47 17.68 18.73
N VAL A 28 -25.53 18.14 17.49
CA VAL A 28 -25.47 17.26 16.31
C VAL A 28 -24.08 16.62 16.26
N PRO A 29 -23.94 15.28 16.21
CA PRO A 29 -22.63 14.64 16.27
C PRO A 29 -21.77 15.02 15.05
N ASN A 30 -20.79 15.90 15.29
CA ASN A 30 -19.83 16.31 14.28
C ASN A 30 -19.09 15.06 13.76
N LYS A 31 -19.27 14.74 12.47
CA LYS A 31 -18.59 13.63 11.80
C LYS A 31 -17.09 13.79 12.01
N LYS A 32 -16.50 12.98 12.88
CA LYS A 32 -15.04 12.93 13.08
C LYS A 32 -14.39 12.66 11.71
N ARG A 33 -13.90 13.73 11.06
CA ARG A 33 -13.09 13.63 9.83
C ARG A 33 -12.04 12.58 10.13
N ARG A 34 -11.95 11.51 9.31
CA ARG A 34 -10.89 10.51 9.43
C ARG A 34 -9.56 11.26 9.42
N ILE A 35 -8.95 11.43 10.59
CA ILE A 35 -7.69 12.13 10.73
C ILE A 35 -6.69 11.25 10.01
N ASN A 36 -6.28 11.70 8.81
CA ASN A 36 -5.21 11.07 8.07
C ASN A 36 -3.93 11.32 8.87
N ARG A 37 -3.68 10.47 9.87
CA ARG A 37 -2.50 10.46 10.74
C ARG A 37 -1.29 10.18 9.85
N LYS A 38 -0.75 11.24 9.24
CA LYS A 38 0.56 11.23 8.59
C LYS A 38 1.56 10.81 9.66
N LEU A 39 2.54 9.96 9.31
CA LEU A 39 3.63 9.63 10.22
C LEU A 39 4.29 10.90 10.78
N PRO A 40 4.72 10.92 12.06
CA PRO A 40 5.61 11.94 12.61
C PRO A 40 6.83 12.15 11.71
N LYS A 41 7.40 13.36 11.68
CA LYS A 41 8.51 13.66 10.76
C LYS A 41 9.73 12.77 11.06
N GLU A 42 10.07 12.58 12.33
CA GLU A 42 11.17 11.68 12.74
C GLU A 42 11.01 10.25 12.22
N HIS A 43 9.78 9.75 12.06
CA HIS A 43 9.50 8.38 11.62
C HIS A 43 9.39 8.22 10.10
N ARG A 44 9.53 9.31 9.31
CA ARG A 44 9.54 9.24 7.83
C ARG A 44 10.93 8.98 7.27
N VAL A 45 11.48 7.82 7.63
CA VAL A 45 12.76 7.35 7.13
C VAL A 45 12.58 6.02 6.41
N GLY A 46 13.01 5.94 5.14
CA GLY A 46 12.92 4.73 4.33
C GLY A 46 11.64 4.52 3.54
N ASN A 47 10.56 5.22 3.88
CA ASN A 47 9.25 5.19 3.21
C ASN A 47 9.24 5.94 1.85
N PHE A 48 10.14 5.58 0.93
CA PHE A 48 10.26 6.23 -0.38
C PHE A 48 9.08 5.88 -1.29
N ARG A 49 8.31 6.89 -1.73
CA ARG A 49 7.14 6.74 -2.63
C ARG A 49 7.45 6.22 -4.03
N SER A 50 8.71 6.29 -4.45
CA SER A 50 9.21 5.84 -5.77
C SER A 50 10.30 4.78 -5.61
N TYR A 51 10.22 3.97 -4.55
CA TYR A 51 11.26 2.99 -4.21
C TYR A 51 11.59 2.05 -5.38
N TYR A 52 10.56 1.45 -5.99
CA TYR A 52 10.75 0.47 -7.06
C TYR A 52 11.28 1.12 -8.35
N ASN A 53 10.79 2.30 -8.75
CA ASN A 53 11.34 3.08 -9.88
C ASN A 53 12.83 3.40 -9.68
N TYR A 54 13.24 3.76 -8.46
CA TYR A 54 14.65 4.01 -8.13
C TYR A 54 15.48 2.71 -8.02
N ARG A 55 14.86 1.59 -7.62
CA ARG A 55 15.51 0.28 -7.51
C ARG A 55 15.79 -0.34 -8.87
N LEU A 56 14.83 -0.36 -9.78
CA LEU A 56 14.96 -1.00 -11.10
C LEU A 56 15.71 -0.10 -12.10
N GLY A 57 15.65 1.22 -11.89
CA GLY A 57 16.24 2.22 -12.78
C GLY A 57 15.33 2.53 -13.97
N GLN A 58 15.50 3.71 -14.57
CA GLN A 58 14.64 4.16 -15.68
C GLN A 58 14.82 3.38 -16.99
N ALA A 59 15.84 2.52 -17.09
CA ALA A 59 16.16 1.74 -18.29
C ALA A 59 15.41 0.40 -18.37
N GLN A 60 14.73 -0.03 -17.32
CA GLN A 60 13.86 -1.21 -17.33
C GLN A 60 12.43 -0.72 -17.50
N ALA A 61 11.99 -0.64 -18.77
CA ALA A 61 10.60 -0.35 -19.13
C ALA A 61 9.69 -1.60 -19.03
N GLY A 62 10.28 -2.77 -18.75
CA GLY A 62 9.59 -3.97 -18.28
C GLY A 62 9.18 -3.86 -16.80
N ALA A 63 8.20 -4.66 -16.40
CA ALA A 63 7.55 -4.57 -15.09
C ALA A 63 8.43 -5.10 -13.93
N LEU A 64 7.87 -5.16 -12.72
CA LEU A 64 8.50 -5.81 -11.56
C LEU A 64 8.88 -7.28 -11.77
N GLU A 65 8.38 -7.91 -12.84
CA GLU A 65 8.74 -9.26 -13.27
C GLU A 65 10.26 -9.41 -13.47
N ASP A 66 10.95 -8.31 -13.83
CA ASP A 66 12.40 -8.22 -13.94
C ASP A 66 13.14 -7.89 -12.62
N ASP A 67 12.46 -7.73 -11.46
CA ASP A 67 13.18 -7.48 -10.20
C ASP A 67 14.02 -8.72 -9.82
N PRO A 68 15.35 -8.61 -9.71
CA PRO A 68 16.23 -9.76 -9.51
C PRO A 68 15.98 -10.55 -8.22
N ARG A 69 15.17 -10.04 -7.28
CA ARG A 69 14.69 -10.81 -6.14
C ARG A 69 13.79 -11.96 -6.59
N LEU A 70 12.85 -11.72 -7.51
CA LEU A 70 11.85 -12.71 -7.91
C LEU A 70 12.50 -13.93 -8.58
N SER A 71 13.62 -13.74 -9.29
CA SER A 71 14.38 -14.83 -9.90
C SER A 71 15.09 -15.76 -8.90
N VAL A 72 15.22 -15.34 -7.63
CA VAL A 72 15.81 -16.14 -6.54
C VAL A 72 14.73 -16.87 -5.71
N LEU A 73 13.46 -16.51 -5.90
CA LEU A 73 12.33 -17.10 -5.19
C LEU A 73 11.85 -18.37 -5.90
N GLN A 74 11.63 -19.43 -5.14
CA GLN A 74 11.13 -20.72 -5.63
C GLN A 74 9.62 -20.86 -5.41
N GLN A 75 8.92 -21.54 -6.32
CA GLN A 75 7.45 -21.68 -6.32
C GLN A 75 6.95 -22.35 -5.03
N GLU A 76 7.64 -23.39 -4.59
CA GLU A 76 7.33 -24.27 -3.48
C GLU A 76 7.37 -23.54 -2.12
N TRP A 77 8.00 -22.36 -2.10
CA TRP A 77 8.07 -21.51 -0.91
C TRP A 77 6.78 -20.73 -0.65
N PHE A 78 5.95 -20.53 -1.68
CA PHE A 78 4.77 -19.68 -1.63
C PHE A 78 3.49 -20.40 -2.06
N GLN A 79 3.53 -21.35 -2.99
CA GLN A 79 2.31 -21.93 -3.57
C GLN A 79 1.39 -22.58 -2.53
N GLY A 80 0.14 -22.12 -2.45
CA GLY A 80 -0.84 -22.56 -1.45
C GLY A 80 -0.48 -22.19 -0.01
N LYS A 81 0.60 -21.43 0.22
CA LYS A 81 1.12 -21.07 1.54
C LYS A 81 0.62 -19.72 2.05
N ARG A 82 0.59 -19.57 3.37
CA ARG A 82 0.23 -18.33 4.07
C ARG A 82 1.47 -17.54 4.43
N GLY A 83 1.57 -16.26 4.08
CA GLY A 83 2.73 -15.45 4.42
C GLY A 83 2.49 -13.98 4.70
N ILE A 84 3.57 -13.30 5.05
CA ILE A 84 3.60 -11.87 5.40
C ILE A 84 4.84 -11.21 4.78
N ASP A 85 4.65 -10.03 4.18
CA ASP A 85 5.71 -9.21 3.58
C ASP A 85 5.96 -7.97 4.42
N VAL A 86 7.10 -7.94 5.11
CA VAL A 86 7.46 -6.94 6.11
C VAL A 86 8.17 -5.77 5.45
N GLY A 87 7.57 -4.58 5.54
CA GLY A 87 8.06 -3.38 4.86
C GLY A 87 7.66 -3.35 3.39
N CYS A 88 6.41 -3.75 3.07
CA CYS A 88 5.93 -3.92 1.70
C CYS A 88 5.99 -2.65 0.83
N ASN A 89 6.18 -1.47 1.44
CA ASN A 89 6.15 -0.17 0.77
C ASN A 89 4.79 0.03 0.06
N SER A 90 4.76 0.44 -1.20
CA SER A 90 3.53 0.47 -2.00
C SER A 90 3.00 -0.91 -2.41
N GLY A 91 3.59 -2.02 -1.97
CA GLY A 91 3.05 -3.38 -2.18
C GLY A 91 3.40 -4.03 -3.52
N ASP A 92 4.23 -3.38 -4.32
CA ASP A 92 4.53 -3.80 -5.69
C ASP A 92 5.16 -5.20 -5.77
N VAL A 93 6.12 -5.52 -4.88
CA VAL A 93 6.68 -6.89 -4.79
C VAL A 93 5.72 -7.88 -4.14
N THR A 94 4.91 -7.46 -3.17
CA THR A 94 3.87 -8.31 -2.56
C THR A 94 2.88 -8.78 -3.62
N ILE A 95 2.45 -7.88 -4.51
CA ILE A 95 1.59 -8.18 -5.66
C ILE A 95 2.32 -9.07 -6.68
N ALA A 96 3.59 -8.81 -6.98
CA ALA A 96 4.36 -9.65 -7.90
C ALA A 96 4.54 -11.09 -7.38
N ILE A 97 4.76 -11.26 -6.07
CA ILE A 97 4.81 -12.59 -5.41
C ILE A 97 3.44 -13.27 -5.49
N ALA A 98 2.37 -12.54 -5.18
CA ALA A 98 1.01 -13.09 -5.21
C ALA A 98 0.58 -13.57 -6.61
N LYS A 99 0.95 -12.82 -7.65
CA LYS A 99 0.72 -13.19 -9.05
C LYS A 99 1.57 -14.39 -9.49
N ARG A 100 2.87 -14.36 -9.21
CA ARG A 100 3.84 -15.32 -9.78
C ARG A 100 3.83 -16.67 -9.06
N PHE A 101 3.69 -16.68 -7.74
CA PHE A 101 3.90 -17.87 -6.92
C PHE A 101 2.64 -18.37 -6.17
N ALA A 102 1.46 -17.82 -6.49
CA ALA A 102 0.14 -18.30 -6.04
C ALA A 102 0.03 -18.75 -4.56
N PRO A 103 0.36 -17.88 -3.58
CA PRO A 103 0.08 -18.16 -2.18
C PRO A 103 -1.42 -18.24 -1.91
N SER A 104 -1.83 -19.06 -0.94
CA SER A 104 -3.23 -19.05 -0.47
C SER A 104 -3.56 -17.74 0.23
N TYR A 105 -2.56 -17.09 0.84
CA TYR A 105 -2.71 -15.79 1.48
C TYR A 105 -1.38 -15.06 1.61
N ILE A 106 -1.35 -13.76 1.32
CA ILE A 106 -0.21 -12.90 1.65
C ILE A 106 -0.64 -11.55 2.25
N MET A 107 -0.09 -11.22 3.42
CA MET A 107 -0.29 -9.92 4.07
C MET A 107 0.91 -9.00 3.86
N GLY A 108 0.77 -7.91 3.10
CA GLY A 108 1.76 -6.84 3.08
C GLY A 108 1.59 -5.90 4.29
N VAL A 109 2.65 -5.70 5.07
CA VAL A 109 2.67 -4.75 6.21
C VAL A 109 3.71 -3.65 6.02
N ASP A 110 3.33 -2.42 6.31
CA ASP A 110 4.21 -1.24 6.30
C ASP A 110 3.76 -0.24 7.37
N VAL A 111 4.70 0.52 7.92
CA VAL A 111 4.44 1.50 8.98
C VAL A 111 3.72 2.76 8.45
N ASP A 112 3.86 3.08 7.16
CA ASP A 112 3.29 4.28 6.53
C ASP A 112 1.86 4.03 5.99
N PRO A 113 0.82 4.65 6.59
CA PRO A 113 -0.55 4.52 6.11
C PRO A 113 -0.77 5.09 4.70
N GLN A 114 0.10 5.98 4.20
CA GLN A 114 0.02 6.49 2.83
C GLN A 114 0.51 5.47 1.81
N LEU A 115 1.57 4.71 2.13
CA LEU A 115 2.05 3.63 1.27
C LEU A 115 1.05 2.47 1.24
N ILE A 116 0.52 2.08 2.39
CA ILE A 116 -0.58 1.10 2.48
C ILE A 116 -1.83 1.57 1.72
N SER A 117 -2.16 2.87 1.74
CA SER A 117 -3.27 3.40 0.93
C SER A 117 -2.99 3.35 -0.58
N ARG A 118 -1.72 3.37 -1.02
CA ARG A 118 -1.33 3.19 -2.43
C ARG A 118 -1.37 1.72 -2.82
N ALA A 119 -0.88 0.82 -1.98
CA ALA A 119 -0.94 -0.63 -2.18
C ALA A 119 -2.36 -1.14 -2.35
N ARG A 120 -3.27 -0.72 -1.45
CA ARG A 120 -4.72 -0.98 -1.55
C ARG A 120 -5.35 -0.35 -2.80
N GLY A 121 -4.80 0.76 -3.28
CA GLY A 121 -5.20 1.40 -4.53
C GLY A 121 -4.86 0.52 -5.73
N GLN A 122 -3.58 0.19 -5.89
CA GLN A 122 -3.09 -0.71 -6.95
C GLN A 122 -3.84 -2.04 -6.97
N LEU A 123 -4.08 -2.66 -5.81
CA LEU A 123 -4.82 -3.92 -5.72
C LEU A 123 -6.27 -3.79 -6.20
N ARG A 124 -6.99 -2.74 -5.78
CA ARG A 124 -8.35 -2.45 -6.26
C ARG A 124 -8.36 -2.18 -7.77
N ASP A 125 -7.38 -1.46 -8.28
CA ASP A 125 -7.28 -1.13 -9.71
C ASP A 125 -7.00 -2.40 -10.54
N LEU A 126 -6.30 -3.40 -9.98
CA LEU A 126 -6.12 -4.73 -10.57
C LEU A 126 -7.40 -5.57 -10.49
N VAL A 127 -8.13 -5.57 -9.37
CA VAL A 127 -9.46 -6.21 -9.25
C VAL A 127 -10.41 -5.65 -10.31
N GLN A 128 -10.45 -4.33 -10.49
CA GLN A 128 -11.32 -3.67 -11.46
C GLN A 128 -10.99 -4.06 -12.90
N LYS A 129 -9.70 -4.21 -13.23
CA LYS A 129 -9.26 -4.70 -14.55
C LYS A 129 -9.69 -6.15 -14.78
N GLN A 130 -9.44 -7.04 -13.82
CA GLN A 130 -9.84 -8.44 -13.92
C GLN A 130 -11.35 -8.56 -14.16
N GLN A 131 -12.18 -7.86 -13.38
CA GLN A 131 -13.63 -7.84 -13.56
C GLN A 131 -14.09 -7.35 -14.94
N VAL A 132 -13.38 -6.40 -15.53
CA VAL A 132 -13.66 -5.90 -16.88
C VAL A 132 -13.23 -6.92 -17.94
N GLU A 133 -12.06 -7.52 -17.81
CA GLU A 133 -11.55 -8.58 -18.69
C GLU A 133 -12.45 -9.83 -18.66
N ASP A 134 -12.92 -10.24 -17.47
CA ASP A 134 -13.84 -11.36 -17.29
C ASP A 134 -15.21 -11.06 -17.91
N ALA A 135 -15.72 -9.83 -17.76
CA ALA A 135 -16.98 -9.41 -18.40
C ALA A 135 -16.88 -9.39 -19.94
N PHE A 136 -15.78 -8.88 -20.49
CA PHE A 136 -15.53 -8.95 -21.94
C PHE A 136 -15.43 -10.40 -22.42
N ARG A 137 -14.77 -11.29 -21.66
CA ARG A 137 -14.67 -12.71 -21.99
C ARG A 137 -16.03 -13.41 -21.96
N ALA A 138 -16.89 -13.07 -20.99
CA ALA A 138 -18.24 -13.61 -20.90
C ALA A 138 -19.10 -13.23 -22.11
N ILE A 139 -19.03 -11.96 -22.56
CA ILE A 139 -19.73 -11.49 -23.76
C ILE A 139 -19.21 -12.20 -25.01
N ALA A 140 -17.88 -12.33 -25.15
CA ALA A 140 -17.27 -12.99 -26.31
C ALA A 140 -17.47 -14.53 -26.35
N ALA A 141 -17.94 -15.13 -25.26
CA ALA A 141 -18.24 -16.55 -25.16
C ALA A 141 -19.71 -16.90 -25.43
N ASP A 142 -20.58 -15.89 -25.65
CA ASP A 142 -21.99 -16.10 -26.02
C ASP A 142 -22.14 -16.19 -27.55
N PRO A 143 -22.52 -17.36 -28.13
CA PRO A 143 -22.62 -17.53 -29.58
C PRO A 143 -23.85 -16.87 -30.23
N SER A 144 -24.72 -16.20 -29.47
CA SER A 144 -26.02 -15.70 -29.97
C SER A 144 -25.97 -14.35 -30.70
N ALA A 145 -24.80 -13.75 -30.86
CA ALA A 145 -24.62 -12.40 -31.40
C ALA A 145 -24.34 -12.30 -32.91
N ASP A 146 -24.75 -13.28 -33.72
CA ASP A 146 -24.61 -13.22 -35.19
C ASP A 146 -25.87 -13.72 -35.92
N SER A 147 -26.89 -12.86 -35.98
CA SER A 147 -28.07 -13.06 -36.82
C SER A 147 -28.47 -11.77 -37.54
N GLN A 148 -27.98 -11.65 -38.77
CA GLN A 148 -28.54 -10.89 -39.89
C GLN A 148 -28.68 -9.36 -39.72
N ASP A 149 -27.90 -8.63 -40.52
CA ASP A 149 -28.58 -7.98 -41.66
C ASP A 149 -27.71 -7.95 -42.93
N LYS A 150 -28.32 -8.23 -44.08
CA LYS A 150 -27.73 -8.19 -45.41
C LYS A 150 -28.74 -7.57 -46.37
N SER A 151 -28.57 -6.30 -46.69
CA SER A 151 -29.14 -5.69 -47.91
C SER A 151 -28.14 -4.74 -48.55
N SER A 152 -28.25 -4.58 -49.86
CA SER A 152 -27.15 -4.21 -50.76
C SER A 152 -27.52 -3.07 -51.72
N ALA A 153 -26.53 -2.24 -52.10
CA ALA A 153 -26.51 -1.38 -53.32
C ALA A 153 -27.57 -0.23 -53.36
N THR A 154 -27.42 0.90 -54.05
CA THR A 154 -26.33 1.52 -54.87
C THR A 154 -26.60 3.04 -55.02
N ASP A 155 -25.57 3.86 -54.85
CA ASP A 155 -25.01 4.89 -55.77
C ASP A 155 -25.80 6.13 -56.33
N SER A 156 -25.01 7.22 -56.51
CA SER A 156 -25.04 8.37 -57.46
C SER A 156 -26.17 9.44 -57.57
N THR A 157 -25.97 10.58 -56.85
CA THR A 157 -25.77 11.99 -57.34
C THR A 157 -26.78 12.85 -58.17
N LYS A 158 -26.92 14.14 -57.74
CA LYS A 158 -27.17 15.43 -58.51
C LYS A 158 -28.60 15.76 -59.05
N ASP A 159 -29.04 17.02 -59.29
CA ASP A 159 -28.60 18.41 -58.95
C ASP A 159 -29.79 19.43 -59.20
N THR A 160 -29.80 20.59 -58.50
CA THR A 160 -30.36 21.96 -58.86
C THR A 160 -31.83 22.16 -59.36
N GLU A 161 -32.69 22.93 -58.66
CA GLU A 161 -33.07 24.37 -58.84
C GLU A 161 -34.48 24.59 -59.48
N ALA A 162 -35.30 25.63 -59.23
CA ALA A 162 -35.30 26.72 -58.22
C ALA A 162 -36.68 27.45 -58.09
N LYS A 163 -36.82 28.27 -57.03
CA LYS A 163 -37.53 29.59 -56.97
C LYS A 163 -39.07 29.66 -56.83
N LEU A 164 -39.55 30.13 -55.66
CA LEU A 164 -40.19 31.46 -55.41
C LEU A 164 -40.76 31.59 -53.97
N LEU A 165 -40.93 32.83 -53.50
CA LEU A 165 -41.24 33.28 -52.11
C LEU A 165 -42.51 34.18 -52.11
N PRO A 166 -43.07 34.65 -50.97
CA PRO A 166 -42.97 34.23 -49.55
C PRO A 166 -44.33 34.12 -48.80
N LYS A 167 -44.35 33.58 -47.55
CA LYS A 167 -44.84 34.30 -46.34
C LYS A 167 -44.82 33.50 -45.01
N ASP A 168 -44.44 34.22 -43.96
CA ASP A 168 -44.87 34.21 -42.55
C ASP A 168 -44.96 32.89 -41.72
N GLY A 169 -44.18 32.82 -40.62
CA GLY A 169 -44.69 32.28 -39.35
C GLY A 169 -43.81 31.31 -38.53
N SER A 170 -43.26 31.80 -37.42
CA SER A 170 -42.66 31.06 -36.27
C SER A 170 -41.36 30.28 -36.50
N ALA A 171 -40.47 30.32 -35.50
CA ALA A 171 -39.14 29.73 -35.55
C ALA A 171 -38.88 28.82 -34.34
N GLU A 172 -38.73 27.53 -34.60
CA GLU A 172 -37.96 26.60 -33.78
C GLU A 172 -37.03 25.83 -34.74
N GLU A 173 -35.73 25.83 -34.45
CA GLU A 173 -34.79 24.91 -35.10
C GLU A 173 -33.82 24.35 -34.05
N ALA A 174 -33.58 23.05 -34.15
CA ALA A 174 -32.47 22.36 -33.48
C ALA A 174 -31.16 22.67 -34.26
N ALA A 175 -29.96 22.19 -33.93
CA ALA A 175 -29.54 21.15 -33.00
C ALA A 175 -28.06 21.34 -32.62
N ALA A 176 -27.60 20.63 -31.59
CA ALA A 176 -26.21 20.16 -31.51
C ALA A 176 -26.16 18.85 -30.70
N THR A 177 -26.41 17.73 -31.37
CA THR A 177 -26.39 16.40 -30.76
C THR A 177 -24.97 15.95 -30.44
N ASN A 178 -24.61 15.93 -29.15
CA ASN A 178 -23.48 15.13 -28.68
C ASN A 178 -23.97 13.70 -28.41
N VAL A 179 -23.79 12.83 -29.42
CA VAL A 179 -24.25 11.44 -29.55
C VAL A 179 -23.73 10.50 -28.43
N PHE A 180 -22.89 10.99 -27.52
CA PHE A 180 -22.32 10.20 -26.41
C PHE A 180 -23.20 10.12 -25.15
N THR A 181 -24.42 10.67 -25.17
CA THR A 181 -25.29 10.71 -23.98
C THR A 181 -26.52 9.81 -24.06
N ASP A 182 -26.93 9.36 -25.26
CA ASP A 182 -28.21 8.68 -25.43
C ASP A 182 -28.22 7.15 -25.27
N GLU A 183 -27.04 6.51 -25.19
CA GLU A 183 -26.90 5.10 -24.78
C GLU A 183 -26.39 4.96 -23.33
N MET A 184 -27.20 5.43 -22.38
CA MET A 184 -27.06 5.03 -20.97
C MET A 184 -28.44 4.70 -20.41
N PRO A 185 -28.61 3.58 -19.67
CA PRO A 185 -29.88 3.25 -19.03
C PRO A 185 -30.42 4.43 -18.21
N LEU A 186 -31.72 4.70 -18.31
CA LEU A 186 -32.39 5.86 -17.71
C LEU A 186 -32.13 6.01 -16.20
N SER A 187 -31.85 4.91 -15.50
CA SER A 187 -31.45 4.88 -14.08
C SER A 187 -30.18 5.69 -13.77
N PHE A 188 -29.23 5.81 -14.70
CA PHE A 188 -27.99 6.58 -14.50
C PHE A 188 -28.17 8.08 -14.76
N ARG A 189 -29.16 8.50 -15.54
CA ARG A 189 -29.42 9.92 -15.85
C ARG A 189 -30.12 10.66 -14.72
N LEU A 190 -30.87 9.95 -13.88
CA LEU A 190 -31.78 10.53 -12.88
C LEU A 190 -31.17 10.75 -11.48
N TRP A 191 -29.92 10.36 -11.21
CA TRP A 191 -29.36 10.41 -9.85
C TRP A 191 -28.17 11.38 -9.70
N LYS A 192 -28.39 12.50 -9.00
CA LYS A 192 -27.32 13.32 -8.40
C LYS A 192 -27.57 13.51 -6.87
N PRO A 193 -26.51 13.44 -6.02
CA PRO A 193 -26.59 13.41 -4.54
C PRO A 193 -26.73 14.83 -3.92
N PRO A 194 -27.10 15.05 -2.62
CA PRO A 194 -26.40 14.44 -1.45
C PRO A 194 -27.11 14.22 -0.07
N GLN A 195 -26.75 13.09 0.60
CA GLN A 195 -26.78 12.84 2.07
C GLN A 195 -28.21 12.71 2.72
N GLN A 196 -28.52 12.24 3.96
CA GLN A 196 -27.96 11.44 5.11
C GLN A 196 -29.10 11.22 6.17
N PRO A 197 -28.98 10.51 7.33
CA PRO A 197 -27.89 9.70 7.93
C PRO A 197 -28.32 8.28 8.48
N LYS A 198 -27.47 7.68 9.34
CA LYS A 198 -27.68 6.64 10.39
C LYS A 198 -28.42 5.32 10.09
N HIS A 199 -27.64 4.25 9.93
CA HIS A 199 -27.50 3.25 11.01
C HIS A 199 -25.99 3.04 11.28
N HIS A 200 -25.60 2.85 12.54
CA HIS A 200 -24.19 2.73 12.93
C HIS A 200 -23.76 1.27 13.04
N THR A 201 -23.10 0.76 11.99
CA THR A 201 -22.16 -0.37 12.11
C THR A 201 -20.72 0.16 12.01
N PRO A 202 -19.76 -0.34 12.81
CA PRO A 202 -18.37 0.09 12.71
C PRO A 202 -17.80 -0.17 11.31
N GLN A 203 -17.20 0.85 10.70
CA GLN A 203 -16.45 0.70 9.44
C GLN A 203 -15.06 0.10 9.71
N ASP A 204 -15.02 -1.13 10.19
CA ASP A 204 -13.80 -1.92 10.25
C ASP A 204 -13.71 -2.83 9.02
N LEU A 205 -12.57 -2.72 8.32
CA LEU A 205 -12.12 -3.57 7.22
C LEU A 205 -13.21 -3.92 6.20
N GLY A 206 -13.35 -3.07 5.17
CA GLY A 206 -14.24 -3.32 4.04
C GLY A 206 -14.06 -4.74 3.49
N LYS A 207 -15.19 -5.39 3.17
CA LYS A 207 -15.28 -6.79 2.75
C LYS A 207 -14.30 -7.12 1.62
N ALA A 208 -13.09 -7.52 1.98
CA ALA A 208 -12.21 -8.23 1.07
C ALA A 208 -12.86 -9.59 0.84
N SER A 209 -13.20 -9.89 -0.41
CA SER A 209 -13.53 -11.25 -0.83
C SER A 209 -12.41 -12.16 -0.34
N ARG A 210 -12.71 -13.10 0.56
CA ARG A 210 -11.75 -14.13 0.96
C ARG A 210 -11.75 -15.18 -0.16
N GLY A 211 -11.03 -14.86 -1.24
CA GLY A 211 -10.69 -15.81 -2.29
C GLY A 211 -9.25 -16.26 -2.08
N ASP A 212 -8.98 -17.53 -2.32
CA ASP A 212 -7.65 -18.14 -2.14
C ASP A 212 -6.73 -17.91 -3.36
N GLU A 213 -7.19 -17.14 -4.34
CA GLU A 213 -6.52 -16.82 -5.60
C GLU A 213 -6.26 -15.31 -5.75
N PHE A 214 -5.29 -14.95 -6.60
CA PHE A 214 -4.99 -13.56 -6.94
C PHE A 214 -6.15 -12.93 -7.74
N PRO A 215 -6.55 -11.67 -7.46
CA PRO A 215 -6.00 -10.69 -6.51
C PRO A 215 -6.56 -10.78 -5.07
N PHE A 216 -7.49 -11.69 -4.79
CA PHE A 216 -8.26 -11.74 -3.55
C PHE A 216 -7.47 -12.31 -2.35
N ASN A 217 -6.43 -13.09 -2.62
CA ASN A 217 -5.47 -13.61 -1.65
C ASN A 217 -4.51 -12.56 -1.04
N VAL A 218 -4.54 -11.29 -1.50
CA VAL A 218 -3.65 -10.22 -1.04
C VAL A 218 -4.35 -9.27 -0.07
N VAL A 219 -3.74 -9.02 1.08
CA VAL A 219 -4.20 -8.02 2.06
C VAL A 219 -3.08 -7.06 2.44
N PHE A 220 -3.38 -5.76 2.51
CA PHE A 220 -2.44 -4.75 2.99
C PHE A 220 -2.89 -4.14 4.31
N LYS A 221 -2.00 -4.05 5.30
CA LYS A 221 -2.26 -3.54 6.66
C LYS A 221 -1.18 -2.53 7.07
N ARG A 222 -1.57 -1.42 7.73
CA ARG A 222 -0.59 -0.56 8.40
C ARG A 222 -0.19 -1.23 9.70
N GLU A 223 1.11 -1.44 9.90
CA GLU A 223 1.66 -2.00 11.12
C GLU A 223 3.11 -1.54 11.32
N ASP A 224 3.45 -1.13 12.53
CA ASP A 224 4.84 -1.04 13.00
C ASP A 224 5.25 -2.42 13.55
N ILE A 225 6.03 -3.18 12.79
CA ILE A 225 6.40 -4.56 13.13
C ILE A 225 7.23 -4.69 14.42
N VAL A 226 7.79 -3.59 14.95
CA VAL A 226 8.54 -3.57 16.22
C VAL A 226 7.63 -3.20 17.39
N ASN A 227 6.72 -2.25 17.18
CA ASN A 227 6.00 -1.55 18.25
C ASN A 227 4.51 -1.91 18.36
N ASP A 228 3.84 -2.22 17.25
CA ASP A 228 2.44 -2.68 17.27
C ASP A 228 2.39 -4.18 17.66
N LYS A 229 1.31 -4.63 18.30
CA LYS A 229 1.07 -6.06 18.53
C LYS A 229 0.55 -6.71 17.24
N HIS A 230 1.33 -7.63 16.67
CA HIS A 230 0.88 -8.43 15.53
C HIS A 230 -0.35 -9.29 15.91
N VAL A 231 -1.25 -9.51 14.95
CA VAL A 231 -2.45 -10.34 15.11
C VAL A 231 -2.47 -11.37 13.98
N GLY A 232 -1.98 -12.56 14.28
CA GLY A 232 -1.72 -13.64 13.34
C GLY A 232 -0.61 -14.56 13.88
N THR A 233 -0.55 -15.79 13.39
CA THR A 233 0.55 -16.75 13.59
C THR A 233 0.39 -17.90 12.57
N GLY A 234 1.35 -18.83 12.58
CA GLY A 234 1.38 -19.99 11.70
C GLY A 234 1.58 -19.60 10.24
N TYR A 235 2.45 -18.62 9.96
CA TYR A 235 2.84 -18.30 8.59
C TYR A 235 3.85 -19.34 8.09
N ASP A 236 3.69 -19.80 6.86
CA ASP A 236 4.66 -20.67 6.18
C ASP A 236 5.89 -19.88 5.69
N PHE A 237 5.70 -18.59 5.33
CA PHE A 237 6.79 -17.73 4.88
C PHE A 237 6.68 -16.28 5.39
N ILE A 238 7.84 -15.66 5.58
CA ILE A 238 8.00 -14.22 5.83
C ILE A 238 8.98 -13.67 4.81
N THR A 239 8.61 -12.62 4.06
CA THR A 239 9.57 -11.84 3.27
C THR A 239 9.97 -10.58 4.04
N CYS A 240 11.27 -10.31 4.12
CA CYS A 240 11.82 -9.15 4.81
C CYS A 240 12.86 -8.48 3.90
N PHE A 241 12.36 -7.83 2.85
CA PHE A 241 13.21 -7.26 1.81
C PHE A 241 13.57 -5.80 2.07
N SER A 242 14.86 -5.52 2.29
CA SER A 242 15.38 -4.15 2.35
C SER A 242 14.70 -3.25 3.40
N VAL A 243 14.23 -3.81 4.51
CA VAL A 243 13.62 -3.07 5.63
C VAL A 243 14.48 -3.10 6.90
N THR A 244 15.33 -4.11 7.10
CA THR A 244 16.09 -4.32 8.34
C THR A 244 16.89 -3.10 8.78
N LYS A 245 17.56 -2.39 7.87
CA LYS A 245 18.26 -1.13 8.19
C LYS A 245 17.36 -0.07 8.81
N TRP A 246 16.11 0.05 8.36
CA TRP A 246 15.21 1.09 8.85
C TRP A 246 14.65 0.72 10.22
N ILE A 247 14.28 -0.54 10.43
CA ILE A 247 13.98 -1.11 11.75
C ILE A 247 15.13 -0.80 12.73
N HIS A 248 16.36 -1.12 12.31
CA HIS A 248 17.58 -1.08 13.11
C HIS A 248 18.08 0.35 13.40
N LEU A 249 17.98 1.28 12.44
CA LEU A 249 18.29 2.70 12.69
C LEU A 249 17.22 3.37 13.58
N LEU A 250 15.94 3.02 13.44
CA LEU A 250 14.86 3.63 14.23
C LEU A 250 14.77 3.09 15.66
N ASN A 251 15.07 1.80 15.88
CA ASN A 251 14.80 1.11 17.14
C ASN A 251 16.06 0.45 17.76
N GLY A 252 17.26 0.72 17.22
CA GLY A 252 18.53 0.16 17.69
C GLY A 252 18.60 -1.37 17.56
N ASP A 253 19.63 -1.95 18.20
CA ASP A 253 19.84 -3.40 18.26
C ASP A 253 18.62 -4.11 18.87
N GLU A 254 18.05 -3.57 19.95
CA GLU A 254 16.86 -4.13 20.60
C GLU A 254 15.70 -4.34 19.62
N GLY A 255 15.41 -3.34 18.77
CA GLY A 255 14.31 -3.43 17.82
C GLY A 255 14.53 -4.42 16.68
N ILE A 256 15.76 -4.55 16.15
CA ILE A 256 16.04 -5.57 15.12
C ILE A 256 16.05 -6.98 15.71
N GLN A 257 16.57 -7.15 16.93
CA GLN A 257 16.50 -8.43 17.64
C GLN A 257 15.05 -8.82 17.98
N LYS A 258 14.22 -7.86 18.42
CA LYS A 258 12.78 -8.06 18.68
C LYS A 258 12.05 -8.45 17.39
N ALA A 259 12.33 -7.79 16.27
CA ALA A 259 11.76 -8.16 14.97
C ALA A 259 12.16 -9.58 14.55
N PHE A 260 13.42 -9.99 14.71
CA PHE A 260 13.85 -11.34 14.39
C PHE A 260 13.21 -12.42 15.28
N ARG A 261 13.06 -12.18 16.60
CA ARG A 261 12.31 -13.08 17.49
C ARG A 261 10.84 -13.17 17.08
N LEU A 262 10.19 -12.03 16.78
CA LEU A 262 8.83 -12.02 16.27
C LEU A 262 8.69 -12.81 14.95
N PHE A 263 9.64 -12.71 14.02
CA PHE A 263 9.61 -13.51 12.79
C PHE A 263 9.66 -15.01 13.08
N TYR A 264 10.48 -15.43 14.04
CA TYR A 264 10.49 -16.82 14.51
C TYR A 264 9.15 -17.23 15.11
N ASP A 265 8.59 -16.43 16.02
CA ASP A 265 7.31 -16.73 16.70
C ASP A 265 6.09 -16.77 15.74
N LEU A 266 6.12 -15.96 14.67
CA LEU A 266 5.06 -15.91 13.66
C LEU A 266 5.12 -17.08 12.67
N LEU A 267 6.28 -17.69 12.46
CA LEU A 267 6.45 -18.83 11.55
C LEU A 267 5.92 -20.14 12.15
N ALA A 268 5.23 -20.93 11.32
CA ALA A 268 4.93 -22.33 11.60
C ALA A 268 6.24 -23.17 11.64
N PRO A 269 6.25 -24.36 12.27
CA PRO A 269 7.36 -25.31 12.14
C PRO A 269 7.65 -25.64 10.67
N GLY A 270 8.92 -25.61 10.24
CA GLY A 270 9.30 -25.75 8.82
C GLY A 270 8.98 -24.52 7.95
N GLY A 271 8.51 -23.43 8.56
CA GLY A 271 8.34 -22.13 7.91
C GLY A 271 9.68 -21.43 7.64
N ARG A 272 9.67 -20.43 6.75
CA ARG A 272 10.90 -19.80 6.26
C ARG A 272 10.85 -18.27 6.23
N LEU A 273 11.94 -17.63 6.65
CA LEU A 273 12.18 -16.19 6.47
C LEU A 273 13.12 -15.97 5.27
N ILE A 274 12.69 -15.18 4.30
CA ILE A 274 13.51 -14.75 3.16
C ILE A 274 13.97 -13.31 3.42
N LEU A 275 15.28 -13.13 3.62
CA LEU A 275 15.87 -11.91 4.17
C LEU A 275 16.83 -11.23 3.17
N GLU A 276 16.59 -9.96 2.83
CA GLU A 276 17.54 -9.13 2.06
C GLU A 276 18.04 -7.96 2.95
N PRO A 277 19.10 -8.16 3.76
CA PRO A 277 19.62 -7.11 4.62
C PRO A 277 20.45 -6.10 3.83
N GLN A 278 20.30 -4.81 4.11
CA GLN A 278 21.16 -3.80 3.47
C GLN A 278 22.55 -3.77 4.11
N PRO A 279 23.64 -3.57 3.33
CA PRO A 279 25.00 -3.56 3.86
C PRO A 279 25.27 -2.33 4.75
N TRP A 280 26.18 -2.48 5.71
CA TRP A 280 26.55 -1.44 6.68
C TRP A 280 26.93 -0.08 6.04
N LYS A 281 27.60 -0.10 4.89
CA LYS A 281 27.94 1.12 4.10
C LYS A 281 26.71 1.97 3.75
N SER A 282 25.51 1.38 3.70
CA SER A 282 24.25 2.10 3.44
C SER A 282 23.60 2.72 4.69
N TYR A 283 24.03 2.32 5.89
CA TYR A 283 23.63 2.94 7.17
C TYR A 283 24.36 4.27 7.34
N HIS A 284 25.66 4.32 7.06
CA HIS A 284 26.47 5.56 7.16
C HIS A 284 25.89 6.71 6.31
N LYS A 285 25.25 6.40 5.18
CA LYS A 285 24.58 7.38 4.31
C LYS A 285 23.23 7.88 4.84
N ARG A 286 22.69 7.29 5.90
CA ARG A 286 21.33 7.54 6.42
C ARG A 286 21.27 7.71 7.95
N LYS A 287 22.40 7.68 8.66
CA LYS A 287 22.49 7.88 10.12
C LYS A 287 21.89 9.22 10.58
N PHE A 288 22.11 10.29 9.84
CA PHE A 288 21.59 11.63 10.13
C PHE A 288 20.23 11.94 9.46
N THR A 289 19.35 10.95 9.28
CA THR A 289 18.01 11.22 8.68
C THR A 289 17.00 11.75 9.72
N SER A 290 17.27 11.51 11.00
CA SER A 290 16.55 12.01 12.18
C SER A 290 17.47 11.94 13.41
N GLU A 291 17.10 12.61 14.50
CA GLU A 291 17.79 12.51 15.80
C GLU A 291 17.83 11.07 16.31
N THR A 292 16.70 10.35 16.27
CA THR A 292 16.59 8.94 16.65
C THR A 292 17.60 8.06 15.90
N THR A 293 17.70 8.23 14.57
CA THR A 293 18.64 7.45 13.75
C THR A 293 20.10 7.78 14.01
N GLU A 294 20.40 9.00 14.48
CA GLU A 294 21.76 9.43 14.82
C GLU A 294 22.19 8.84 16.17
N VAL A 295 21.33 9.00 17.19
CA VAL A 295 21.53 8.44 18.54
C VAL A 295 21.67 6.92 18.49
N ASN A 296 20.84 6.23 17.71
CA ASN A 296 20.93 4.78 17.60
C ASN A 296 22.14 4.32 16.79
N TYR A 297 22.52 5.01 15.71
CA TYR A 297 23.63 4.58 14.86
C TYR A 297 24.96 4.43 15.62
N SER A 298 25.22 5.32 16.59
CA SER A 298 26.42 5.24 17.45
C SER A 298 26.39 4.05 18.42
N LYS A 299 25.18 3.60 18.81
CA LYS A 299 24.95 2.50 19.77
C LYS A 299 24.86 1.12 19.11
N ILE A 300 24.61 1.02 17.81
CA ILE A 300 24.50 -0.27 17.12
C ILE A 300 25.78 -1.08 17.32
N GLN A 301 25.65 -2.33 17.75
CA GLN A 301 26.73 -3.31 17.87
C GLN A 301 26.56 -4.43 16.85
N LEU A 302 25.39 -5.07 16.82
CA LEU A 302 25.03 -6.17 15.92
C LEU A 302 24.97 -5.71 14.45
N ARG A 303 26.03 -5.92 13.65
CA ARG A 303 26.05 -5.43 12.25
C ARG A 303 25.30 -6.41 11.33
N PRO A 304 24.87 -5.97 10.13
CA PRO A 304 24.21 -6.83 9.15
C PRO A 304 24.98 -8.10 8.73
N LYS A 305 26.31 -8.12 8.90
CA LYS A 305 27.16 -9.30 8.66
C LYS A 305 26.97 -10.40 9.72
N GLU A 306 26.51 -10.04 10.92
CA GLU A 306 26.28 -10.94 12.05
C GLU A 306 24.83 -11.42 12.14
N PHE A 307 23.91 -10.87 11.31
CA PHE A 307 22.51 -11.31 11.29
C PHE A 307 22.34 -12.81 11.02
N PRO A 308 23.07 -13.47 10.07
CA PRO A 308 22.94 -14.91 9.86
C PRO A 308 23.26 -15.73 11.11
N THR A 309 24.38 -15.42 11.77
CA THR A 309 24.83 -16.05 13.02
C THR A 309 23.81 -15.82 14.14
N PHE A 310 23.36 -14.57 14.33
CA PHE A 310 22.39 -14.22 15.37
C PHE A 310 21.04 -14.94 15.20
N LEU A 311 20.56 -15.09 13.96
CA LEU A 311 19.31 -15.79 13.66
C LEU A 311 19.39 -17.28 14.06
N VAL A 312 20.51 -17.94 13.79
CA VAL A 312 20.69 -19.35 14.16
C VAL A 312 20.99 -19.49 15.66
N GLU A 313 22.06 -18.87 16.14
CA GLU A 313 22.60 -19.11 17.49
C GLU A 313 21.81 -18.44 18.62
N THR A 314 21.13 -17.31 18.36
CA THR A 314 20.44 -16.54 19.40
C THR A 314 18.91 -16.53 19.26
N VAL A 315 18.38 -16.62 18.05
CA VAL A 315 16.92 -16.68 17.82
C VAL A 315 16.41 -18.12 17.74
N GLY A 316 17.26 -19.07 17.34
CA GLY A 316 16.91 -20.50 17.29
C GLY A 316 16.37 -20.99 15.95
N PHE A 317 16.61 -20.27 14.86
CA PHE A 317 16.38 -20.79 13.50
C PHE A 317 17.33 -21.97 13.22
N LYS A 318 16.83 -23.01 12.55
CA LYS A 318 17.61 -24.21 12.19
C LYS A 318 18.77 -23.90 11.24
N SER A 319 18.57 -23.00 10.27
CA SER A 319 19.56 -22.68 9.24
C SER A 319 19.44 -21.23 8.78
N CYS A 320 20.54 -20.67 8.24
CA CYS A 320 20.54 -19.39 7.53
C CYS A 320 21.45 -19.49 6.29
N THR A 321 20.88 -19.98 5.19
CA THR A 321 21.59 -20.27 3.94
C THR A 321 21.66 -19.02 3.06
N PHE A 322 22.87 -18.66 2.60
CA PHE A 322 23.04 -17.66 1.55
C PHE A 322 22.54 -18.21 0.21
N LEU A 323 21.67 -17.47 -0.48
CA LEU A 323 21.17 -17.84 -1.80
C LEU A 323 22.00 -17.18 -2.92
N GLN A 324 21.85 -15.87 -3.08
CA GLN A 324 22.49 -15.10 -4.15
C GLN A 324 22.63 -13.63 -3.75
N VAL A 325 23.56 -12.91 -4.39
CA VAL A 325 23.57 -11.44 -4.39
C VAL A 325 22.73 -10.94 -5.56
N CYS A 326 21.54 -10.43 -5.28
CA CYS A 326 20.74 -9.69 -6.26
C CYS A 326 21.38 -8.33 -6.54
N GLN A 327 21.42 -7.92 -7.80
CA GLN A 327 21.94 -6.62 -8.23
C GLN A 327 21.06 -6.04 -9.34
N THR A 328 20.65 -4.77 -9.22
CA THR A 328 19.99 -4.02 -10.30
C THR A 328 20.97 -3.05 -10.98
N SER A 329 20.50 -2.37 -12.04
CA SER A 329 21.20 -1.27 -12.70
C SER A 329 21.52 -0.10 -11.74
N ALA A 330 20.72 0.09 -10.69
CA ALA A 330 20.81 1.22 -9.78
C ALA A 330 21.88 1.04 -8.69
N LYS A 331 22.74 2.05 -8.52
CA LYS A 331 23.83 2.04 -7.54
C LYS A 331 23.29 1.84 -6.11
N GLY A 332 23.75 0.79 -5.43
CA GLY A 332 23.41 0.49 -4.03
C GLY A 332 22.34 -0.59 -3.82
N PHE A 333 21.90 -1.25 -4.89
CA PHE A 333 20.99 -2.41 -4.85
C PHE A 333 21.69 -3.75 -5.14
N LYS A 334 23.01 -3.83 -4.89
CA LYS A 334 23.75 -5.10 -4.78
C LYS A 334 23.62 -5.60 -3.34
N ARG A 335 22.78 -6.61 -3.08
CA ARG A 335 22.42 -7.09 -1.73
C ARG A 335 22.30 -8.62 -1.70
N PRO A 336 22.81 -9.30 -0.66
CA PRO A 336 22.59 -10.74 -0.48
C PRO A 336 21.11 -11.01 -0.14
N ILE A 337 20.61 -12.17 -0.56
CA ILE A 337 19.40 -12.80 -0.02
C ILE A 337 19.82 -14.04 0.77
N TYR A 338 19.21 -14.22 1.94
CA TYR A 338 19.31 -15.42 2.75
C TYR A 338 17.96 -16.10 2.86
N LEU A 339 17.97 -17.43 2.86
CA LEU A 339 16.85 -18.28 3.27
C LEU A 339 17.13 -18.76 4.70
N VAL A 340 16.18 -18.53 5.60
CA VAL A 340 16.32 -18.83 7.03
C VAL A 340 15.19 -19.77 7.42
N GLU A 341 15.50 -21.00 7.83
CA GLU A 341 14.52 -22.06 8.08
C GLU A 341 14.26 -22.22 9.58
N LYS A 342 12.98 -22.38 9.97
CA LYS A 342 12.56 -22.64 11.34
C LYS A 342 12.49 -24.13 11.66
#